data_AF-A0A3B0AZ61-F1
#
_entry.id   AF-A0A3B0AZ61-F1
#
_cell.length_a   1.000
_cell.length_b   1.000
_cell.length_c   1.000
_cell.angle_alpha   90.00
_cell.angle_beta   90.00
_cell.angle_gamma   90.00
#
_symmetry.space_group_name_H-M   'P 1'
#
loop_
_entity.id
_entity.type
_entity.pdbx_description
1 polymer ?
#
loop_
_entity_poly.entity_id
_entity_poly.type
_entity_poly.pdbx_seq_one_letter_code
_entity_poly.pdbx_strand_id
1 'polypeptide(L)' 'NQINNVLVFPGVFRGLLDAQSRTVDTGMMLAAARALADVVTEDELNANYIIPSVFNPGATESVAAAVKRAALALRQAE' A
#
# COMPACT_ATOMS: atom_id res chain seq x y z
N ASN A 1 16.47 -6.33 -0.09
CA ASN A 1 15.51 -6.37 -1.22
C ASN A 1 14.69 -7.66 -1.30
N GLN A 2 13.86 -7.99 -0.30
CA GLN A 2 12.97 -9.17 -0.39
C GLN A 2 11.61 -8.74 -0.92
N ILE A 3 11.29 -9.09 -2.17
CA ILE A 3 10.00 -8.80 -2.77
C ILE A 3 9.04 -9.93 -2.42
N ASN A 4 8.01 -9.62 -1.65
CA ASN A 4 7.04 -10.60 -1.19
C ASN A 4 5.68 -9.93 -0.97
N ASN A 5 4.60 -10.66 -1.28
CA ASN A 5 3.22 -10.22 -1.06
C ASN A 5 2.94 -9.88 0.41
N VAL A 6 3.76 -10.42 1.32
CA VAL A 6 3.67 -10.16 2.76
C VAL A 6 3.72 -8.65 3.10
N LEU A 7 4.36 -7.87 2.23
CA LEU A 7 4.50 -6.43 2.39
C LEU A 7 3.21 -5.64 2.08
N VAL A 8 2.26 -6.26 1.39
CA VAL A 8 1.11 -5.56 0.80
C VAL A 8 -0.22 -6.10 1.32
N PHE A 9 -0.34 -7.42 1.50
CA PHE A 9 -1.62 -8.07 1.82
C PHE A 9 -2.34 -7.48 3.05
N PRO A 10 -1.76 -7.29 4.26
CA PRO A 10 -2.49 -6.77 5.41
C PRO A 10 -2.94 -5.33 5.16
N GLY A 11 -2.09 -4.51 4.53
CA GLY A 11 -2.43 -3.13 4.20
C GLY A 11 -3.59 -3.05 3.20
N VAL A 12 -3.51 -3.78 2.10
CA VAL A 12 -4.58 -3.81 1.08
C VAL A 12 -5.90 -4.27 1.67
N PHE A 13 -5.92 -5.40 2.37
CA PHE A 13 -7.16 -5.90 2.95
C PHE A 13 -7.70 -4.96 4.03
N ARG A 14 -6.83 -4.37 4.87
CA ARG A 14 -7.26 -3.40 5.88
C ARG A 14 -7.90 -2.17 5.22
N GLY A 15 -7.27 -1.60 4.18
CA GLY A 15 -7.79 -0.45 3.47
C GLY A 15 -9.14 -0.72 2.79
N LEU A 16 -9.29 -1.89 2.17
CA LEU A 16 -10.55 -2.31 1.55
C LEU A 16 -11.67 -2.49 2.60
N LEU A 17 -11.37 -3.14 3.73
CA LEU A 17 -12.30 -3.33 4.83
C LEU A 17 -12.72 -2.00 5.46
N ASP A 18 -11.77 -1.09 5.70
CA ASP A 18 -12.04 0.24 6.26
C ASP A 18 -12.82 1.14 5.31
N ALA A 19 -12.67 0.94 4.00
CA ALA A 19 -13.51 1.59 3.02
C ALA A 19 -14.89 0.93 2.91
N GLN A 20 -15.05 -0.33 3.34
CA GLN A 20 -16.18 -1.20 2.97
C GLN A 20 -16.28 -1.42 1.45
N SER A 21 -15.14 -1.60 0.77
CA SER A 21 -15.10 -1.81 -0.68
C SER A 21 -15.70 -3.15 -1.07
N ARG A 22 -16.44 -3.16 -2.19
CA ARG A 22 -17.00 -4.37 -2.81
C ARG A 22 -16.20 -4.83 -4.04
N THR A 23 -15.29 -3.99 -4.50
CA THR A 23 -14.48 -4.20 -5.69
C THR A 23 -13.02 -3.87 -5.40
N VAL A 24 -12.15 -4.38 -6.25
CA VAL A 24 -10.73 -4.07 -6.29
C VAL A 24 -10.39 -3.77 -7.75
N ASP A 25 -9.71 -2.65 -7.99
CA ASP A 25 -9.28 -2.26 -9.33
C ASP A 25 -7.78 -1.96 -9.39
N THR A 26 -7.29 -1.68 -10.60
CA THR A 26 -5.89 -1.32 -10.83
C THR A 26 -5.49 -0.02 -10.15
N GLY A 27 -6.41 0.94 -10.01
CA GLY A 27 -6.14 2.22 -9.34
C GLY A 27 -5.79 2.02 -7.86
N MET A 28 -6.54 1.15 -7.17
CA MET A 28 -6.28 0.76 -5.78
C MET A 28 -4.93 0.03 -5.65
N MET A 29 -4.58 -0.85 -6.59
CA MET A 29 -3.30 -1.57 -6.56
C MET A 29 -2.11 -0.64 -6.84
N LEU A 30 -2.26 0.32 -7.76
CA LEU A 30 -1.23 1.34 -8.00
C LEU A 30 -1.05 2.25 -6.79
N ALA A 31 -2.13 2.60 -6.09
CA ALA A 31 -2.06 3.37 -4.85
C ALA A 31 -1.32 2.59 -3.74
N ALA A 32 -1.58 1.29 -3.59
CA ALA A 32 -0.86 0.42 -2.67
C ALA A 32 0.64 0.35 -3.01
N ALA A 33 0.98 0.15 -4.29
CA ALA A 33 2.36 0.05 -4.75
C ALA A 33 3.15 1.34 -4.49
N ARG A 34 2.57 2.51 -4.78
CA ARG A 34 3.17 3.82 -4.48
C ARG A 34 3.38 4.00 -2.98
N ALA A 35 2.35 3.71 -2.19
CA ALA A 35 2.44 3.84 -0.73
C ALA A 35 3.50 2.92 -0.10
N LEU A 36 3.72 1.71 -0.65
CA LEU A 36 4.80 0.83 -0.21
C LEU A 36 6.18 1.37 -0.62
N ALA A 37 6.31 1.92 -1.83
CA ALA A 37 7.56 2.51 -2.31
C ALA A 37 7.95 3.72 -1.44
N ASP A 38 6.98 4.58 -1.10
CA ASP A 38 7.18 5.79 -0.29
C ASP A 38 7.57 5.49 1.17
N VAL A 39 7.48 4.23 1.62
CA VAL A 39 7.98 3.81 2.95
C VAL A 39 9.51 3.81 3.00
N VAL A 40 10.18 3.61 1.85
CA VAL A 40 11.64 3.75 1.76
C VAL A 40 11.95 5.21 1.50
N THR A 41 12.59 5.86 2.46
CA THR A 41 12.97 7.28 2.33
C THR A 41 14.14 7.44 1.35
N GLU A 42 14.31 8.65 0.79
CA GLU A 42 15.43 8.95 -0.12
C GLU A 42 16.79 8.70 0.54
N ASP A 43 16.90 8.97 1.86
CA ASP A 43 18.14 8.76 2.63
C ASP A 43 18.46 7.28 2.89
N GLU A 44 17.44 6.42 2.93
CA GLU A 44 17.59 4.97 3.10
C GLU A 44 17.80 4.25 1.76
N LEU A 45 17.37 4.87 0.65
CA LEU A 45 17.36 4.26 -0.66
C LEU A 45 18.78 3.98 -1.15
N ASN A 46 19.08 2.69 -1.34
CA ASN A 46 20.35 2.26 -1.93
C ASN A 46 20.19 0.90 -2.61
N ALA A 47 21.25 0.43 -3.28
CA ALA A 47 21.23 -0.84 -4.02
C ALA A 47 20.80 -2.06 -3.18
N ASN A 48 20.97 -2.02 -1.86
CA ASN A 48 20.61 -3.11 -0.94
C ASN A 48 19.25 -2.90 -0.24
N TYR A 49 18.65 -1.71 -0.37
CA TYR A 49 17.41 -1.30 0.30
C TYR A 49 16.49 -0.51 -0.65
N ILE A 50 15.84 -1.22 -1.57
CA ILE A 50 14.85 -0.66 -2.52
C ILE A 50 13.40 -0.99 -2.14
N ILE A 51 13.20 -1.81 -1.12
CA ILE A 51 11.89 -2.27 -0.63
C ILE A 51 12.01 -2.46 0.88
N PRO A 52 11.01 -2.05 1.67
CA PRO A 52 11.14 -2.08 3.12
C PRO A 52 11.16 -3.51 3.66
N SER A 53 11.64 -3.65 4.89
CA SER A 53 11.52 -4.91 5.64
C SER A 53 10.05 -5.26 5.89
N VAL A 54 9.74 -6.55 5.97
CA VAL A 54 8.42 -7.08 6.33
C VAL A 54 7.98 -6.66 7.75
N PHE A 55 8.93 -6.25 8.58
CA PHE A 55 8.72 -5.73 9.93
C PHE A 55 8.74 -4.20 10.00
N ASN A 56 8.73 -3.49 8.86
CA ASN A 56 8.64 -2.04 8.89
C ASN A 56 7.27 -1.65 9.49
N PRO A 57 7.24 -0.92 10.61
CA PRO A 57 6.02 -0.66 11.38
C PRO A 57 5.08 0.35 10.73
N GLY A 58 5.47 0.98 9.61
CA GLY A 58 4.62 1.92 8.87
C GLY A 58 4.10 1.38 7.54
N ALA A 59 4.59 0.22 7.09
CA ALA A 59 4.25 -0.31 5.77
C ALA A 59 2.76 -0.68 5.65
N THR A 60 2.22 -1.35 6.66
CA THR A 60 0.82 -1.80 6.65
C THR A 60 -0.13 -0.61 6.71
N GLU A 61 0.14 0.35 7.58
CA GLU A 61 -0.65 1.55 7.82
C GLU A 61 -0.64 2.46 6.59
N SER A 62 0.53 2.66 5.98
CA SER A 62 0.70 3.46 4.76
C SER A 62 -0.13 2.88 3.60
N VAL A 63 0.03 1.57 3.34
CA VAL A 63 -0.69 0.88 2.28
C VAL A 63 -2.21 0.89 2.54
N ALA A 64 -2.64 0.62 3.78
CA ALA A 64 -4.06 0.65 4.14
C ALA A 64 -4.70 2.02 3.91
N ALA A 65 -4.03 3.09 4.34
CA ALA A 65 -4.51 4.45 4.16
C ALA A 65 -4.63 4.82 2.67
N ALA A 66 -3.66 4.43 1.85
CA ALA A 66 -3.67 4.69 0.41
C ALA A 66 -4.80 3.93 -0.31
N VAL A 67 -4.97 2.64 0.00
CA VAL A 67 -6.02 1.81 -0.59
C VAL A 67 -7.41 2.31 -0.19
N LYS A 68 -7.59 2.67 1.09
CA LYS A 68 -8.85 3.27 1.56
C LYS A 68 -9.19 4.55 0.78
N ARG A 69 -8.23 5.46 0.62
CA ARG A 69 -8.43 6.70 -0.15
C ARG A 69 -8.80 6.41 -1.60
N ALA A 70 -8.09 5.51 -2.26
CA ALA A 70 -8.39 5.11 -3.64
C ALA A 70 -9.79 4.50 -3.78
N ALA A 71 -10.18 3.61 -2.87
CA ALA A 71 -11.49 2.98 -2.87
C ALA A 71 -12.65 3.98 -2.65
N LEU A 72 -12.45 4.98 -1.78
CA LEU A 72 -13.44 6.04 -1.56
C LEU A 72 -13.55 6.99 -2.75
N ALA A 73 -12.43 7.33 -3.39
CA ALA A 73 -12.42 8.18 -4.57
C ALA A 73 -13.15 7.53 -5.76
N LEU A 74 -12.96 6.21 -5.96
CA LEU A 74 -13.66 5.49 -7.03
C LEU A 74 -15.18 5.59 -6.88
N ARG A 75 -15.72 5.41 -5.66
CA ARG A 75 -17.17 5.51 -5.42
C ARG A 75 -17.76 6.90 -5.68
N GLN A 76 -16.95 7.94 -5.55
CA GLN A 76 -17.41 9.31 -5.82
C GLN A 76 -17.49 9.60 -7.32
N ALA A 77 -16.84 8.78 -8.15
CA ALA A 77 -16.87 8.87 -9.59
C ALA A 77 -17.99 8.01 -10.23
N GLU A 78 -18.67 7.17 -9.44
CA GLU A 78 -19.85 6.37 -9.82
C GLU A 78 -21.15 7.14 -9.52
#